data_AF-A0A373TCV8-F1
#
_entry.id   AF-A0A373TCV8-F1
#
_cell.length_a   1.000
_cell.length_b   1.000
_cell.length_c   1.000
_cell.angle_alpha   90.00
_cell.angle_beta   90.00
_cell.angle_gamma   90.00
#
_symmetry.space_group_name_H-M   'P 1'
#
loop_
_entity.id
_entity.type
_entity.pdbx_description
1 polymer ?
#
loop_
_entity_poly.entity_id
_entity_poly.type
_entity_poly.pdbx_seq_one_letter_code
_entity_poly.pdbx_strand_id
1 'polypeptide(L)'
;MQDIWIESFYNEIDAEKRQAFLKEHTGDPKDELDAFREKLWIARYGKRKPKNDAFVGYLMQMKYIAEGGGMSLGAQKRKQAAEVLTGLFLGNYDNLDIEKQEMIFYEIKNAFLKLIGVSKNGRGFTSVVFGMGQLSDESVAKKIADQVSTIAFATPHMLHMDKEFAVFQQAALEAFRQEFPNREHFLKK
;
A
#
# COMPACT_ATOMS: atom_id res chain seq x y z
N MET A 1 0.74 -26.50 -5.56
CA MET A 1 0.59 -26.11 -4.14
C MET A 1 0.96 -24.65 -4.12
N GLN A 2 0.02 -23.73 -3.92
CA GLN A 2 0.43 -22.34 -3.66
C GLN A 2 1.30 -22.41 -2.41
N ASP A 3 2.55 -21.97 -2.53
CA ASP A 3 3.51 -22.05 -1.46
C ASP A 3 2.97 -21.29 -0.25
N ILE A 4 2.58 -22.02 0.80
CA ILE A 4 1.94 -21.50 2.02
C ILE A 4 2.76 -20.35 2.63
N TRP A 5 4.09 -20.37 2.42
CA TRP A 5 4.98 -19.32 2.88
C TRP A 5 4.81 -18.00 2.12
N ILE A 6 4.47 -18.00 0.83
CA ILE A 6 4.23 -16.79 0.02
C ILE A 6 2.99 -16.05 0.55
N GLU A 7 1.90 -16.79 0.79
CA GLU A 7 0.70 -16.21 1.40
C GLU A 7 1.02 -15.64 2.78
N SER A 8 1.77 -16.36 3.60
CA SER A 8 2.21 -15.90 4.92
C SER A 8 3.07 -14.64 4.83
N PHE A 9 4.00 -14.58 3.86
CA PHE A 9 4.89 -13.45 3.63
C PHE A 9 4.14 -12.17 3.24
N TYR A 10 3.14 -12.28 2.37
CA TYR A 10 2.36 -11.13 1.91
C TYR A 10 1.25 -10.69 2.88
N ASN A 11 0.83 -11.56 3.80
CA ASN A 11 -0.09 -11.20 4.88
C ASN A 11 0.60 -10.72 6.17
N GLU A 12 1.89 -10.99 6.36
CA GLU A 12 2.66 -10.47 7.50
C GLU A 12 2.94 -8.97 7.32
N ILE A 13 2.77 -8.18 8.38
CA ILE A 13 2.86 -6.71 8.39
C ILE A 13 4.10 -6.23 9.17
N ASP A 14 4.66 -7.11 10.01
CA ASP A 14 5.92 -6.87 10.69
C ASP A 14 7.12 -7.10 9.76
N ALA A 15 7.87 -6.04 9.48
CA ALA A 15 8.97 -6.11 8.53
C ALA A 15 10.11 -7.04 9.00
N GLU A 16 10.37 -7.19 10.31
CA GLU A 16 11.43 -8.09 10.76
C GLU A 16 11.03 -9.56 10.53
N LYS A 17 9.76 -9.91 10.80
CA LYS A 17 9.24 -11.25 10.50
C LYS A 17 9.19 -11.54 9.00
N ARG A 18 8.76 -10.58 8.17
CA ARG A 18 8.81 -10.72 6.70
C ARG A 18 10.24 -10.95 6.21
N GLN A 19 11.22 -10.25 6.79
CA GLN A 19 12.63 -10.45 6.43
C GLN A 19 13.13 -11.84 6.79
N ALA A 20 12.69 -12.39 7.93
CA ALA A 20 13.01 -13.76 8.32
C ALA A 20 12.43 -14.77 7.31
N PHE A 21 11.15 -14.63 6.92
CA PHE A 21 10.53 -15.48 5.89
C PHE A 21 11.31 -15.47 4.58
N LEU A 22 11.69 -14.29 4.07
CA LEU A 22 12.47 -14.19 2.84
C LEU A 22 13.80 -14.94 2.96
N LYS A 23 14.53 -14.76 4.06
CA LYS A 23 15.83 -15.42 4.25
C LYS A 23 15.71 -16.94 4.33
N GLU A 24 14.63 -17.46 4.90
CA GLU A 24 14.40 -18.90 5.05
C GLU A 24 14.02 -19.57 3.72
N HIS A 25 13.33 -18.85 2.82
CA HIS A 25 12.75 -19.42 1.60
C HIS A 25 13.42 -18.96 0.30
N THR A 26 14.39 -18.05 0.36
CA THR A 26 15.19 -17.63 -0.80
C THR A 26 16.29 -18.66 -1.07
N GLY A 27 16.36 -19.19 -2.29
CA GLY A 27 17.38 -20.16 -2.68
C GLY A 27 18.79 -19.57 -2.80
N ASP A 28 19.80 -20.44 -2.71
CA ASP A 28 21.18 -20.14 -3.11
C ASP A 28 21.67 -21.24 -4.08
N PRO A 29 21.81 -20.95 -5.39
CA PRO A 29 21.65 -19.64 -6.03
C PRO A 29 20.20 -19.17 -6.12
N LYS A 30 20.00 -17.85 -6.12
CA LYS A 30 18.68 -17.22 -6.32
C LYS A 30 18.18 -17.46 -7.73
N ASP A 31 16.93 -17.88 -7.84
CA ASP A 31 16.23 -17.86 -9.12
C ASP A 31 15.78 -16.43 -9.51
N GLU A 32 15.14 -16.31 -10.67
CA GLU A 32 14.68 -15.02 -11.19
C GLU A 32 13.61 -14.35 -10.29
N LEU A 33 12.71 -15.15 -9.71
CA LEU A 33 11.62 -14.68 -8.87
C LEU A 33 12.14 -14.25 -7.49
N ASP A 34 13.10 -14.98 -6.94
CA ASP A 34 13.83 -14.63 -5.72
C ASP A 34 14.59 -13.33 -5.88
N ALA A 35 15.30 -13.16 -7.00
CA ALA A 35 15.99 -11.92 -7.31
C ALA A 35 15.02 -10.73 -7.41
N PHE A 36 13.82 -10.95 -7.98
CA PHE A 36 12.80 -9.92 -8.07
C PHE A 36 12.16 -9.57 -6.71
N ARG A 37 11.85 -10.57 -5.87
CA ARG A 37 11.38 -10.35 -4.49
C ARG A 37 12.39 -9.56 -3.67
N GLU A 38 13.69 -9.89 -3.78
CA GLU A 38 14.75 -9.13 -3.12
C GLU A 38 14.84 -7.69 -3.65
N LYS A 39 14.65 -7.48 -4.95
CA LYS A 39 14.60 -6.14 -5.55
C LYS A 39 13.46 -5.30 -4.94
N LEU A 40 12.25 -5.88 -4.83
CA LEU A 40 11.11 -5.22 -4.19
C LEU A 40 11.39 -4.94 -2.70
N TRP A 41 11.96 -5.91 -1.99
CA TRP A 41 12.36 -5.75 -0.59
C TRP A 41 13.31 -4.58 -0.38
N ILE A 42 14.36 -4.50 -1.20
CA ILE A 42 15.37 -3.44 -1.13
C ILE A 42 14.74 -2.09 -1.47
N ALA A 43 13.86 -2.03 -2.47
CA ALA A 43 13.17 -0.78 -2.80
C ALA A 43 12.26 -0.30 -1.67
N ARG A 44 11.61 -1.22 -0.94
CA ARG A 44 10.68 -0.90 0.13
C ARG A 44 11.37 -0.56 1.45
N TYR A 45 12.33 -1.37 1.88
CA TYR A 45 12.94 -1.30 3.22
C TYR A 45 14.45 -1.01 3.22
N GLY A 46 15.10 -1.10 2.07
CA GLY A 46 16.56 -1.00 1.94
C GLY A 46 17.28 -2.32 2.24
N LYS A 47 18.62 -2.28 2.12
CA LYS A 47 19.50 -3.46 2.30
C LYS A 47 19.76 -3.83 3.77
N ARG A 48 19.45 -2.93 4.71
CA ARG A 48 19.75 -3.10 6.14
C ARG A 48 18.48 -3.50 6.90
N LYS A 49 18.57 -3.53 8.23
CA LYS A 49 17.41 -3.73 9.10
C LYS A 49 16.31 -2.71 8.72
N PRO A 50 15.06 -3.15 8.49
CA PRO A 50 13.96 -2.27 8.09
C PRO A 50 13.73 -1.21 9.18
N LYS A 51 13.77 0.06 8.80
CA LYS A 51 13.45 1.21 9.69
C LYS A 51 12.28 2.02 9.18
N ASN A 52 12.27 2.27 7.87
CA ASN A 52 11.22 3.01 7.17
C ASN A 52 10.60 2.11 6.11
N ASP A 53 9.32 2.33 5.81
CA ASP A 53 8.59 1.65 4.74
C ASP A 53 8.33 2.65 3.61
N ALA A 54 9.11 2.57 2.53
CA ALA A 54 9.01 3.50 1.40
C ALA A 54 7.65 3.38 0.69
N PHE A 55 7.06 2.19 0.66
CA PHE A 55 5.78 1.95 -0.02
C PHE A 55 4.65 2.65 0.73
N VAL A 56 4.62 2.56 2.07
CA VAL A 56 3.72 3.38 2.89
C VAL A 56 4.01 4.87 2.70
N GLY A 57 5.28 5.27 2.54
CA GLY A 57 5.67 6.63 2.16
C GLY A 57 4.99 7.11 0.88
N TYR A 58 4.94 6.29 -0.16
CA TYR A 58 4.22 6.60 -1.40
C TYR A 58 2.69 6.69 -1.21
N LEU A 59 2.08 5.85 -0.36
CA LEU A 59 0.67 6.01 0.01
C LEU A 59 0.40 7.37 0.66
N MET A 60 1.28 7.79 1.58
CA MET A 60 1.18 9.08 2.25
C MET A 60 1.44 10.25 1.30
N GLN A 61 2.29 10.08 0.29
CA GLN A 61 2.50 11.06 -0.76
C GLN A 61 1.21 11.27 -1.58
N MET A 62 0.47 10.20 -1.92
CA MET A 62 -0.83 10.33 -2.59
C MET A 62 -1.87 11.07 -1.74
N LYS A 63 -1.87 10.86 -0.42
CA LYS A 63 -2.68 11.65 0.51
C LYS A 63 -2.29 13.13 0.48
N TYR A 64 -0.98 13.42 0.55
CA TYR A 64 -0.47 14.78 0.55
C TYR A 64 -0.79 15.55 -0.75
N ILE A 65 -0.79 14.87 -1.90
CA ILE A 65 -1.18 15.46 -3.19
C ILE A 65 -2.63 15.97 -3.17
N ALA A 66 -3.55 15.22 -2.54
CA ALA A 66 -4.93 15.65 -2.36
C ALA A 66 -5.08 16.83 -1.38
N GLU A 67 -4.36 16.77 -0.24
CA GLU A 67 -4.49 17.77 0.84
C GLU A 67 -3.73 19.08 0.57
N GLY A 68 -2.79 19.10 -0.38
CA GLY A 68 -1.98 20.27 -0.75
C GLY A 68 -2.80 21.37 -1.42
N GLY A 69 -3.56 22.13 -0.63
CA GLY A 69 -4.44 23.24 -1.02
C GLY A 69 -3.75 24.50 -1.55
N GLY A 70 -2.44 24.48 -1.75
CA GLY A 70 -1.64 25.61 -2.26
C GLY A 70 -0.76 25.31 -3.47
N MET A 71 -0.71 24.06 -3.96
CA MET A 71 0.06 23.74 -5.17
C MET A 71 -0.71 24.22 -6.41
N SER A 72 -0.37 25.39 -6.93
CA SER A 72 -1.02 26.05 -8.07
C SER A 72 -0.80 25.37 -9.42
N LEU A 73 -0.07 24.25 -9.50
CA LEU A 73 0.30 23.62 -10.77
C LEU A 73 -0.05 22.14 -10.77
N GLY A 74 -1.16 21.78 -11.44
CA GLY A 74 -1.52 20.38 -11.70
C GLY A 74 -0.37 19.56 -12.32
N ALA A 75 0.56 20.21 -13.03
CA ALA A 75 1.78 19.58 -13.53
C ALA A 75 2.70 19.06 -12.41
N GLN A 76 2.88 19.81 -11.31
CA GLN A 76 3.70 19.36 -10.18
C GLN A 76 3.05 18.19 -9.45
N LYS A 77 1.73 18.23 -9.25
CA LYS A 77 0.99 17.10 -8.65
C LYS A 77 1.10 15.84 -9.50
N ARG A 78 0.97 15.95 -10.82
CA ARG A 78 1.17 14.82 -11.75
C ARG A 78 2.61 14.30 -11.74
N LYS A 79 3.62 15.17 -11.63
CA LYS A 79 5.01 14.74 -11.47
C LYS A 79 5.20 13.90 -10.20
N GLN A 80 4.66 14.35 -9.07
CA GLN A 80 4.72 13.60 -7.82
C GLN A 80 3.99 12.25 -7.91
N ALA A 81 2.85 12.20 -8.60
CA ALA A 81 2.15 10.94 -8.85
C ALA A 81 2.93 9.99 -9.78
N ALA A 82 3.63 10.52 -10.78
CA ALA A 82 4.52 9.71 -11.62
C ALA A 82 5.72 9.13 -10.83
N GLU A 83 6.24 9.88 -9.85
CA GLU A 83 7.26 9.39 -8.91
C GLU A 83 6.72 8.24 -8.05
N VAL A 84 5.45 8.33 -7.60
CA VAL A 84 4.76 7.25 -6.89
C VAL A 84 4.63 6.00 -7.78
N LEU A 85 4.17 6.15 -9.02
CA LEU A 85 4.08 5.02 -9.96
C LEU A 85 5.42 4.34 -10.17
N THR A 86 6.48 5.13 -10.32
CA THR A 86 7.84 4.60 -10.50
C THR A 86 8.33 3.85 -9.25
N GLY A 87 8.12 4.44 -8.07
CA GLY A 87 8.54 3.87 -6.80
C GLY A 87 7.80 2.59 -6.41
N LEU A 88 6.54 2.46 -6.85
CA LEU A 88 5.71 1.27 -6.68
C LEU A 88 5.86 0.26 -7.84
N PHE A 89 6.82 0.45 -8.74
CA PHE A 89 7.07 -0.41 -9.90
C PHE A 89 5.89 -0.49 -10.90
N LEU A 90 4.97 0.46 -10.86
CA LEU A 90 3.80 0.52 -11.74
C LEU A 90 4.12 1.10 -13.13
N GLY A 91 5.19 1.88 -13.27
CA GLY A 91 5.52 2.54 -14.54
C GLY A 91 5.84 1.63 -15.73
N ASN A 92 6.25 0.38 -15.48
CA ASN A 92 6.51 -0.65 -16.50
C ASN A 92 5.74 -1.96 -16.22
N TYR A 93 4.69 -1.89 -15.40
CA TYR A 93 3.98 -3.06 -14.88
C TYR A 93 3.50 -4.00 -16.00
N ASP A 94 2.88 -3.44 -17.04
CA ASP A 94 2.30 -4.20 -18.15
C ASP A 94 3.33 -4.96 -19.00
N ASN A 95 4.62 -4.62 -18.87
CA ASN A 95 5.72 -5.28 -19.60
C ASN A 95 6.37 -6.43 -18.80
N LEU A 96 5.94 -6.64 -17.55
CA LEU A 96 6.44 -7.72 -16.69
C LEU A 96 5.68 -9.02 -16.96
N ASP A 97 6.30 -10.15 -16.61
CA ASP A 97 5.59 -11.42 -16.54
C ASP A 97 4.54 -11.41 -15.41
N ILE A 98 3.60 -12.36 -15.49
CA ILE A 98 2.42 -12.36 -14.61
C ILE A 98 2.83 -12.59 -13.15
N GLU A 99 3.87 -13.39 -12.92
CA GLU A 99 4.41 -13.67 -11.60
C GLU A 99 4.98 -12.42 -10.93
N LYS A 100 5.76 -11.58 -11.64
CA LYS A 100 6.27 -10.32 -11.10
C LYS A 100 5.16 -9.29 -10.93
N GLN A 101 4.16 -9.28 -11.82
CA GLN A 101 2.97 -8.45 -11.68
C GLN A 101 2.19 -8.78 -10.40
N GLU A 102 2.01 -10.07 -10.09
CA GLU A 102 1.40 -10.53 -8.84
C GLU A 102 2.22 -10.10 -7.62
N MET A 103 3.56 -10.23 -7.67
CA MET A 103 4.42 -9.79 -6.56
C MET A 103 4.29 -8.30 -6.26
N ILE A 104 4.27 -7.45 -7.29
CA ILE A 104 4.06 -6.00 -7.13
C ILE A 104 2.68 -5.75 -6.52
N PHE A 105 1.64 -6.41 -7.03
CA PHE A 105 0.28 -6.28 -6.51
C PHE A 105 0.23 -6.60 -5.02
N TYR A 106 0.79 -7.73 -4.59
CA TYR A 106 0.78 -8.15 -3.20
C TYR A 106 1.65 -7.25 -2.30
N GLU A 107 2.77 -6.70 -2.78
CA GLU A 107 3.54 -5.69 -2.02
C GLU A 107 2.73 -4.40 -1.79
N ILE A 108 2.01 -3.92 -2.81
CA ILE A 108 1.15 -2.73 -2.67
C ILE A 108 -0.01 -3.03 -1.73
N LYS A 109 -0.68 -4.18 -1.87
CA LYS A 109 -1.75 -4.62 -0.98
C LYS A 109 -1.25 -4.70 0.46
N ASN A 110 -0.07 -5.27 0.68
CA ASN A 110 0.55 -5.33 2.01
C ASN A 110 0.85 -3.94 2.58
N ALA A 111 1.29 -2.99 1.76
CA ALA A 111 1.47 -1.60 2.21
C ALA A 111 0.15 -0.96 2.65
N PHE A 112 -0.96 -1.23 1.96
CA PHE A 112 -2.29 -0.81 2.41
C PHE A 112 -2.73 -1.51 3.70
N LEU A 113 -2.47 -2.81 3.86
CA LEU A 113 -2.73 -3.53 5.11
C LEU A 113 -1.93 -2.90 6.27
N LYS A 114 -0.66 -2.53 6.06
CA LYS A 114 0.15 -1.80 7.03
C LYS A 114 -0.47 -0.46 7.40
N LEU A 115 -0.88 0.32 6.39
CA LEU A 115 -1.53 1.62 6.60
C LEU A 115 -2.81 1.47 7.43
N ILE A 116 -3.68 0.53 7.05
CA ILE A 116 -4.94 0.24 7.76
C ILE A 116 -4.67 -0.21 9.19
N GLY A 117 -3.74 -1.16 9.39
CA GLY A 117 -3.37 -1.67 10.71
C GLY A 117 -2.82 -0.59 11.66
N VAL A 118 -2.00 0.33 11.13
CA VAL A 118 -1.52 1.49 11.90
C VAL A 118 -2.68 2.45 12.21
N SER A 119 -3.55 2.74 11.24
CA SER A 119 -4.71 3.61 11.45
C SER A 119 -5.69 3.02 12.46
N LYS A 120 -6.00 1.71 12.43
CA LYS A 120 -6.89 1.02 13.39
C LYS A 120 -6.45 1.20 14.84
N ASN A 121 -5.16 1.31 15.09
CA ASN A 121 -4.59 1.47 16.43
C ASN A 121 -4.18 2.92 16.75
N GLY A 122 -4.30 3.83 15.77
CA GLY A 122 -3.87 5.22 15.90
C GLY A 122 -4.92 6.08 16.61
N ARG A 123 -4.49 6.87 17.60
CA ARG A 123 -5.40 7.78 18.35
C ARG A 123 -6.18 8.75 17.48
N GLY A 124 -5.65 9.15 16.32
CA GLY A 124 -6.36 10.01 15.36
C GLY A 124 -7.60 9.35 14.73
N PHE A 125 -7.66 8.03 14.70
CA PHE A 125 -8.77 7.26 14.13
C PHE A 125 -9.71 6.69 15.18
N THR A 126 -9.20 6.39 16.38
CA THR A 126 -9.97 5.71 17.43
C THR A 126 -10.57 6.63 18.47
N SER A 127 -10.27 7.93 18.48
CA SER A 127 -10.82 8.88 19.46
C SER A 127 -11.85 9.84 18.86
N VAL A 128 -12.81 10.26 19.70
CA VAL A 128 -13.94 11.13 19.32
C VAL A 128 -13.45 12.55 19.04
N VAL A 129 -13.06 13.30 20.08
CA VAL A 129 -12.51 14.66 20.02
C VAL A 129 -11.53 14.84 21.20
N PHE A 130 -10.33 15.36 20.93
CA PHE A 130 -9.25 15.56 21.92
C PHE A 130 -8.88 14.33 22.78
N GLY A 131 -9.11 13.10 22.30
CA GLY A 131 -8.76 11.88 23.03
C GLY A 131 -9.79 11.43 24.08
N MET A 132 -10.94 12.09 24.19
CA MET A 132 -12.00 11.70 25.12
C MET A 132 -12.92 10.64 24.49
N GLY A 133 -12.81 9.41 24.98
CA GLY A 133 -13.64 8.27 24.54
C GLY A 133 -13.13 7.58 23.27
N GLN A 134 -13.54 6.32 23.10
CA GLN A 134 -13.26 5.52 21.93
C GLN A 134 -14.42 5.59 20.93
N LEU A 135 -14.08 5.68 19.64
CA LEU A 135 -15.04 5.54 18.56
C LEU A 135 -15.45 4.08 18.40
N SER A 136 -16.68 3.87 17.90
CA SER A 136 -17.12 2.53 17.51
C SER A 136 -16.29 1.99 16.35
N ASP A 137 -16.20 0.66 16.25
CA ASP A 137 -15.53 -0.03 15.14
C ASP A 137 -16.05 0.40 13.76
N GLU A 138 -17.34 0.74 13.68
CA GLU A 138 -17.95 1.26 12.47
C GLU A 138 -17.43 2.66 12.12
N SER A 139 -17.34 3.56 13.11
CA SER A 139 -16.81 4.90 12.91
C SER A 139 -15.32 4.89 12.55
N VAL A 140 -14.55 3.99 13.18
CA VAL A 140 -13.15 3.74 12.84
C VAL A 140 -13.03 3.26 11.40
N ALA A 141 -13.84 2.27 10.99
CA ALA A 141 -13.84 1.76 9.62
C ALA A 141 -14.21 2.83 8.59
N LYS A 142 -15.18 3.71 8.88
CA LYS A 142 -15.54 4.84 8.01
C LYS A 142 -14.39 5.83 7.85
N LYS A 143 -13.72 6.23 8.94
CA LYS A 143 -12.55 7.12 8.88
C LYS A 143 -11.40 6.52 8.05
N ILE A 144 -11.15 5.22 8.23
CA ILE A 144 -10.12 4.52 7.44
C ILE A 144 -10.55 4.41 5.98
N ALA A 145 -11.82 4.11 5.71
CA ALA A 145 -12.36 4.07 4.37
C ALA A 145 -12.23 5.43 3.67
N ASP A 146 -12.47 6.56 4.35
CA ASP A 146 -12.27 7.90 3.81
C ASP A 146 -10.81 8.16 3.45
N GLN A 147 -9.86 7.76 4.31
CA GLN A 147 -8.43 7.88 4.03
C GLN A 147 -8.01 7.04 2.82
N VAL A 148 -8.41 5.76 2.79
CA VAL A 148 -8.12 4.84 1.67
C VAL A 148 -8.78 5.37 0.39
N SER A 149 -10.02 5.87 0.48
CA SER A 149 -10.75 6.47 -0.64
C SER A 149 -9.99 7.64 -1.24
N THR A 150 -9.47 8.52 -0.38
CA THR A 150 -8.68 9.68 -0.78
C THR A 150 -7.40 9.24 -1.51
N ILE A 151 -6.64 8.33 -0.91
CA ILE A 151 -5.36 7.86 -1.44
C ILE A 151 -5.52 7.13 -2.76
N ALA A 152 -6.42 6.15 -2.80
CA ALA A 152 -6.50 5.17 -3.88
C ALA A 152 -7.41 5.59 -5.02
N PHE A 153 -8.46 6.38 -4.77
CA PHE A 153 -9.47 6.67 -5.80
C PHE A 153 -9.55 8.17 -6.10
N ALA A 154 -9.78 9.01 -5.08
CA ALA A 154 -9.95 10.44 -5.30
C ALA A 154 -8.69 11.13 -5.84
N THR A 155 -7.50 10.80 -5.32
CA THR A 155 -6.25 11.39 -5.82
C THR A 155 -5.97 11.00 -7.28
N PRO A 156 -5.96 9.71 -7.69
CA PRO A 156 -5.79 9.37 -9.10
C PRO A 156 -6.86 10.01 -10.01
N HIS A 157 -8.12 10.04 -9.58
CA HIS A 157 -9.20 10.65 -10.35
C HIS A 157 -9.00 12.14 -10.57
N MET A 158 -8.65 12.88 -9.50
CA MET A 158 -8.32 14.32 -9.56
C MET A 158 -7.17 14.61 -10.55
N LEU A 159 -6.25 13.66 -10.73
CA LEU A 159 -5.10 13.80 -11.63
C LEU A 159 -5.38 13.30 -13.05
N HIS A 160 -6.54 12.69 -13.29
CA HIS A 160 -6.90 11.96 -14.51
C HIS A 160 -5.93 10.81 -14.81
N MET A 161 -5.49 10.09 -13.77
CA MET A 161 -4.53 8.98 -13.85
C MET A 161 -5.14 7.64 -13.39
N ASP A 162 -6.47 7.49 -13.47
CA ASP A 162 -7.16 6.28 -13.00
C ASP A 162 -6.64 5.00 -13.65
N LYS A 163 -6.27 5.06 -14.93
CA LYS A 163 -5.76 3.89 -15.67
C LYS A 163 -4.37 3.48 -15.18
N GLU A 164 -3.49 4.44 -14.99
CA GLU A 164 -2.12 4.23 -14.53
C GLU A 164 -2.08 3.71 -13.08
N PHE A 165 -3.10 4.03 -12.29
CA PHE A 165 -3.27 3.58 -10.92
C PHE A 165 -4.24 2.40 -10.75
N ALA A 166 -4.66 1.72 -11.82
CA ALA A 166 -5.67 0.64 -11.72
C ALA A 166 -5.23 -0.50 -10.77
N VAL A 167 -3.97 -0.94 -10.86
CA VAL A 167 -3.41 -1.97 -9.96
C VAL A 167 -3.35 -1.48 -8.51
N PHE A 168 -3.00 -0.22 -8.31
CA PHE A 168 -2.96 0.43 -7.01
C PHE A 168 -4.35 0.51 -6.36
N GLN A 169 -5.36 0.90 -7.15
CA GLN A 169 -6.77 0.94 -6.76
C GLN A 169 -7.27 -0.44 -6.34
N GLN A 170 -6.97 -1.47 -7.13
CA GLN A 170 -7.37 -2.85 -6.82
C GLN A 170 -6.69 -3.37 -5.55
N ALA A 171 -5.40 -3.10 -5.37
CA ALA A 171 -4.66 -3.51 -4.17
C ALA A 171 -5.22 -2.85 -2.90
N ALA A 172 -5.61 -1.57 -2.98
CA ALA A 172 -6.26 -0.86 -1.89
C ALA A 172 -7.62 -1.46 -1.53
N LEU A 173 -8.42 -1.78 -2.56
CA LEU A 173 -9.73 -2.40 -2.41
C LEU A 173 -9.64 -3.76 -1.72
N GLU A 174 -8.70 -4.61 -2.16
CA GLU A 174 -8.52 -5.94 -1.57
C GLU A 174 -7.97 -5.90 -0.14
N ALA A 175 -7.03 -5.00 0.15
CA ALA A 175 -6.55 -4.79 1.51
C ALA A 175 -7.70 -4.33 2.44
N PHE A 176 -8.56 -3.42 1.97
CA PHE A 176 -9.70 -2.96 2.75
C PHE A 176 -10.75 -4.06 2.98
N ARG A 177 -11.09 -4.85 1.95
CA ARG A 177 -12.00 -5.99 2.07
C ARG A 177 -11.51 -7.03 3.07
N GLN A 178 -10.20 -7.29 3.07
CA GLN A 178 -9.56 -8.22 3.99
C GLN A 178 -9.69 -7.74 5.45
N GLU A 179 -9.43 -6.46 5.73
CA GLU A 179 -9.50 -5.90 7.08
C GLU A 179 -10.92 -5.60 7.58
N PHE A 180 -11.84 -5.30 6.66
CA PHE A 180 -13.22 -4.93 6.95
C PHE A 180 -14.21 -5.67 6.03
N PRO A 181 -14.43 -6.98 6.26
CA PRO A 181 -15.39 -7.76 5.48
C PRO A 181 -16.78 -7.11 5.48
N ASN A 182 -17.45 -7.11 4.32
CA ASN A 182 -18.79 -6.53 4.10
C ASN A 182 -18.90 -4.99 4.29
N ARG A 183 -17.79 -4.27 4.47
CA ARG A 183 -17.79 -2.81 4.65
C ARG A 183 -17.26 -2.04 3.44
N GLU A 184 -17.07 -2.70 2.31
CA GLU A 184 -16.62 -2.06 1.06
C GLU A 184 -17.47 -0.84 0.67
N HIS A 185 -18.77 -0.85 0.98
CA HIS A 185 -19.68 0.26 0.71
C HIS A 185 -19.30 1.58 1.40
N PHE A 186 -18.35 1.57 2.34
CA PHE A 186 -17.76 2.80 2.90
C PHE A 186 -16.71 3.44 2.00
N LEU A 187 -16.12 2.69 1.04
CA LEU A 187 -15.18 3.23 0.08
C LEU A 187 -15.91 4.07 -0.97
N LYS A 188 -15.40 5.28 -1.21
CA LYS A 188 -15.82 6.19 -2.27
C LYS A 188 -14.87 5.99 -3.44
N LYS A 189 -15.25 5.09 -4.34
CA LYS A 189 -14.50 4.72 -5.56
C LYS A 189 -14.85 5.64 -6.71
#